data_AF-A0A947TF71-F1
#
_entry.id   AF-A0A947TF71-F1
#
_cell.length_a   1.000
_cell.length_b   1.000
_cell.length_c   1.000
_cell.angle_alpha   90.00
_cell.angle_beta   90.00
_cell.angle_gamma   90.00
#
_symmetry.space_group_name_H-M   'P 1'
#
loop_
_entity.id
_entity.type
_entity.pdbx_description
1 polymer ?
#
loop_
_entity_poly.entity_id
_entity_poly.type
_entity_poly.pdbx_seq_one_letter_code
_entity_poly.pdbx_strand_id
1 'polypeptide(L)'
;MKVSKFLLFAITAAAAMFFAGCGIEEPIERIKKEPKPYTSQLPAAYNSIRIKQSSSAEVLETIKRYEPELVSQSESVVASWGEKKKTSQLWLTMAAFDEEDFTLTRKYFLAVDEKPWHLGAEGQKLRFDSEVVLDEAVLSEPYPNENEKRIAILTKSLDNFRDDIMQVRQDSKVLDAGAMMANQTLERIIYILKASPALAGRLDGADGLDFDHLTLGKSKVGLTVDDNVARIKIRIGRVKWLWKEE
;
A
#
# COMPACT_ATOMS: atom_id res chain seq x y z
N MET A 1 12.81 61.83 22.21
CA MET A 1 11.80 60.77 22.45
C MET A 1 12.51 59.50 22.91
N LYS A 2 12.26 59.02 24.13
CA LYS A 2 12.86 57.78 24.63
C LYS A 2 12.04 56.61 24.08
N VAL A 3 12.57 55.92 23.07
CA VAL A 3 11.98 54.66 22.60
C VAL A 3 12.09 53.65 23.74
N SER A 4 10.95 53.08 24.15
CA SER A 4 10.91 52.06 25.19
C SER A 4 11.79 50.88 24.78
N LYS A 5 12.65 50.42 25.69
CA LYS A 5 13.51 49.23 25.48
C LYS A 5 12.69 47.99 25.07
N PHE A 6 11.42 47.95 25.46
CA PHE A 6 10.47 46.90 25.10
C PHE A 6 10.09 46.94 23.61
N LEU A 7 9.91 48.15 23.06
CA LEU A 7 9.59 48.33 21.64
C LEU A 7 10.78 47.96 20.77
N LEU A 8 11.99 48.31 21.21
CA LEU A 8 13.22 47.94 20.50
C LEU A 8 13.39 46.42 20.47
N PHE A 9 13.18 45.73 21.60
CA PHE A 9 13.27 44.27 21.69
C PHE A 9 12.24 43.55 20.83
N ALA A 10 11.00 44.04 20.79
CA ALA A 10 9.95 43.48 19.94
C ALA A 10 10.30 43.61 18.45
N ILE A 11 10.88 44.74 18.03
CA ILE A 11 11.31 44.96 16.65
C ILE A 11 12.49 44.06 16.29
N THR A 12 13.48 43.87 17.17
CA THR A 12 14.61 42.96 16.90
C THR A 12 14.18 41.50 16.84
N ALA A 13 13.25 41.07 17.69
CA ALA A 13 12.71 39.70 17.67
C ALA A 13 11.91 39.43 16.39
N ALA A 14 11.11 40.40 15.94
CA ALA A 14 10.39 40.32 14.67
C ALA A 14 11.36 40.29 13.48
N ALA A 15 12.38 41.15 13.47
CA ALA A 15 13.40 41.17 12.42
C ALA A 15 14.23 39.87 12.39
N ALA A 16 14.58 39.30 13.54
CA ALA A 16 15.29 38.02 13.62
C ALA A 16 14.46 36.85 13.04
N MET A 17 13.14 36.86 13.20
CA MET A 17 12.26 35.88 12.56
C MET A 17 12.17 36.04 11.03
N PHE A 18 12.31 37.26 10.51
CA PHE A 18 12.30 37.52 9.06
C PHE A 18 13.67 37.32 8.39
N PHE A 19 14.78 37.60 9.09
CA PHE A 19 16.14 37.52 8.53
C PHE A 19 16.89 36.22 8.86
N ALA A 20 16.40 35.38 9.77
CA ALA A 20 16.84 33.98 9.89
C ALA A 20 16.25 33.09 8.79
N GLY A 21 15.99 33.67 7.61
CA GLY A 21 15.53 33.01 6.39
C GLY A 21 16.59 32.09 5.79
N CYS A 22 16.94 31.03 6.51
CA CYS A 22 17.39 29.80 5.89
C CYS A 22 16.14 29.07 5.35
N GLY A 23 15.71 29.42 4.13
CA GLY A 23 14.91 28.54 3.27
C GLY A 23 13.73 27.79 3.88
N ILE A 24 12.87 28.44 4.67
CA ILE A 24 11.59 27.86 5.09
C ILE A 24 10.56 28.11 3.97
N GLU A 25 10.81 27.56 2.78
CA GLU A 25 9.82 27.59 1.68
C GLU A 25 8.66 26.58 1.90
N GLU A 26 8.63 25.85 3.02
CA GLU A 26 7.53 24.91 3.30
C GLU A 26 7.05 24.98 4.75
N PRO A 27 5.85 25.54 5.01
CA PRO A 27 4.93 24.78 5.87
C PRO A 27 3.41 24.97 5.62
N ILE A 28 2.94 25.84 4.73
CA ILE A 28 1.48 26.10 4.67
C ILE A 28 0.72 24.89 4.11
N GLU A 29 1.24 24.24 3.08
CA GLU A 29 0.62 23.01 2.54
C GLU A 29 0.74 21.82 3.51
N ARG A 30 1.73 21.81 4.41
CA ARG A 30 1.89 20.76 5.45
C ARG A 30 0.89 20.89 6.62
N ILE A 31 0.19 22.01 6.74
CA ILE A 31 -0.83 22.25 7.77
C ILE A 31 -2.22 21.77 7.28
N LYS A 32 -2.46 21.76 5.96
CA LYS A 32 -3.75 21.35 5.41
C LYS A 32 -3.83 19.84 5.36
N LYS A 33 -4.79 19.23 6.08
CA LYS A 33 -5.08 17.80 5.98
C LYS A 33 -5.56 17.49 4.57
N GLU A 34 -4.67 16.96 3.74
CA GLU A 34 -5.01 16.63 2.37
C GLU A 34 -5.89 15.37 2.34
N PRO A 35 -6.95 15.33 1.50
CA PRO A 35 -7.71 14.11 1.30
C PRO A 35 -6.83 13.03 0.65
N LYS A 36 -6.90 11.84 1.24
CA LYS A 36 -6.76 10.44 0.78
C LYS A 36 -5.97 10.07 -0.51
N PRO A 37 -5.54 8.79 -0.63
CA PRO A 37 -5.69 7.69 0.32
C PRO A 37 -4.60 7.66 1.39
N TYR A 38 -4.98 7.23 2.59
CA TYR A 38 -4.08 7.11 3.72
C TYR A 38 -3.59 5.68 3.88
N THR A 39 -2.39 5.49 4.42
CA THR A 39 -1.90 4.14 4.73
C THR A 39 -2.80 3.38 5.70
N SER A 40 -3.58 4.06 6.54
CA SER A 40 -4.47 3.43 7.51
C SER A 40 -5.83 3.00 6.96
N GLN A 41 -6.20 3.40 5.73
CA GLN A 41 -7.54 3.19 5.19
C GLN A 41 -7.52 2.69 3.75
N LEU A 42 -8.40 1.74 3.42
CA LEU A 42 -8.67 1.35 2.04
C LEU A 42 -9.44 2.45 1.30
N PRO A 43 -9.12 2.68 0.03
CA PRO A 43 -9.94 3.53 -0.81
C PRO A 43 -11.31 2.87 -1.02
N ALA A 44 -12.36 3.69 -1.12
CA ALA A 44 -13.71 3.20 -1.37
C ALA A 44 -13.78 2.34 -2.66
N ALA A 45 -12.97 2.67 -3.67
CA ALA A 45 -12.80 1.90 -4.89
C ALA A 45 -12.46 0.42 -4.62
N TYR A 46 -11.49 0.15 -3.76
CA TYR A 46 -11.06 -1.22 -3.44
C TYR A 46 -12.19 -2.03 -2.79
N ASN A 47 -13.05 -1.39 -2.00
CA ASN A 47 -14.19 -2.03 -1.35
C ASN A 47 -15.39 -2.20 -2.28
N SER A 48 -15.59 -1.28 -3.24
CA SER A 48 -16.69 -1.37 -4.22
C SER A 48 -16.42 -2.43 -5.28
N ILE A 49 -15.16 -2.69 -5.61
CA ILE A 49 -14.73 -3.67 -6.60
C ILE A 49 -14.66 -5.07 -5.94
N ARG A 50 -15.41 -6.03 -6.47
CA ARG A 50 -15.63 -7.35 -5.84
C ARG A 50 -15.10 -8.50 -6.71
N ILE A 51 -14.31 -9.36 -6.08
CA ILE A 51 -13.78 -10.59 -6.67
C ILE A 51 -14.93 -11.49 -7.14
N LYS A 52 -14.77 -12.13 -8.31
CA LYS A 52 -15.77 -12.98 -9.01
C LYS A 52 -17.08 -12.27 -9.39
N GLN A 53 -17.19 -10.94 -9.23
CA GLN A 53 -18.44 -10.19 -9.46
C GLN A 53 -18.25 -9.01 -10.40
N SER A 54 -17.25 -8.16 -10.14
CA SER A 54 -17.07 -6.93 -10.90
C SER A 54 -16.50 -7.20 -12.30
N SER A 55 -17.04 -6.48 -13.28
CA SER A 55 -16.55 -6.47 -14.67
C SER A 55 -15.49 -5.38 -14.89
N SER A 56 -14.76 -5.47 -16.00
CA SER A 56 -13.77 -4.44 -16.38
C SER A 56 -14.38 -3.05 -16.57
N ALA A 57 -15.60 -2.97 -17.13
CA ALA A 57 -16.32 -1.72 -17.30
C ALA A 57 -16.67 -1.06 -15.94
N GLU A 58 -17.22 -1.83 -15.00
CA GLU A 58 -17.53 -1.33 -13.64
C GLU A 58 -16.27 -0.87 -12.90
N VAL A 59 -15.16 -1.58 -13.08
CA VAL A 59 -13.88 -1.20 -12.47
C VAL A 59 -13.37 0.11 -13.06
N LEU A 60 -13.39 0.29 -14.39
CA LEU A 60 -12.95 1.53 -15.03
C LEU A 60 -13.74 2.75 -14.54
N GLU A 61 -15.03 2.60 -14.28
CA GLU A 61 -15.87 3.68 -13.74
C GLU A 61 -15.60 4.01 -12.26
N THR A 62 -15.09 3.04 -11.49
CA THR A 62 -15.03 3.14 -10.01
C THR A 62 -13.63 3.18 -9.42
N ILE A 63 -12.61 2.75 -10.16
CA ILE A 63 -11.23 2.60 -9.67
C ILE A 63 -10.57 3.95 -9.36
N LYS A 64 -10.88 4.98 -10.17
CA LYS A 64 -10.43 6.36 -9.96
C LYS A 64 -11.36 7.07 -8.98
N ARG A 65 -10.83 7.59 -7.87
CA ARG A 65 -11.62 8.28 -6.83
C ARG A 65 -11.04 9.60 -6.36
N TYR A 66 -9.73 9.79 -6.45
CA TYR A 66 -9.08 11.00 -6.03
C TYR A 66 -8.58 11.76 -7.26
N GLU A 67 -8.77 13.08 -7.30
CA GLU A 67 -8.04 13.91 -8.26
C GLU A 67 -6.72 14.32 -7.60
N PRO A 68 -5.54 14.19 -8.27
CA PRO A 68 -5.32 13.88 -9.69
C PRO A 68 -4.82 12.44 -9.95
N GLU A 69 -5.59 11.40 -9.64
CA GLU A 69 -5.22 10.03 -10.00
C GLU A 69 -5.19 9.83 -11.52
N LEU A 70 -4.23 9.03 -11.96
CA LEU A 70 -4.12 8.55 -13.32
C LEU A 70 -4.64 7.11 -13.41
N VAL A 71 -4.98 6.69 -14.62
CA VAL A 71 -5.44 5.34 -14.92
C VAL A 71 -4.61 4.79 -16.08
N SER A 72 -4.24 3.53 -15.97
CA SER A 72 -3.55 2.71 -16.97
C SER A 72 -4.36 1.45 -17.13
N GLN A 73 -4.41 0.95 -18.36
CA GLN A 73 -5.12 -0.24 -18.70
C GLN A 73 -4.35 -1.03 -19.76
N SER A 74 -4.49 -2.34 -19.66
CA SER A 74 -4.08 -3.33 -20.64
C SER A 74 -5.31 -4.17 -21.02
N GLU A 75 -5.10 -5.31 -21.66
CA GLU A 75 -6.20 -6.22 -22.03
C GLU A 75 -6.86 -6.86 -20.79
N SER A 76 -6.07 -7.21 -19.76
CA SER A 76 -6.56 -7.93 -18.57
C SER A 76 -6.29 -7.23 -17.24
N VAL A 77 -5.68 -6.03 -17.23
CA VAL A 77 -5.36 -5.29 -16.00
C VAL A 77 -5.75 -3.82 -16.12
N VAL A 78 -6.39 -3.30 -15.07
CA VAL A 78 -6.66 -1.88 -14.87
C VAL A 78 -6.00 -1.42 -13.57
N ALA A 79 -5.24 -0.33 -13.63
CA ALA A 79 -4.61 0.27 -12.46
C ALA A 79 -4.93 1.76 -12.38
N SER A 80 -5.18 2.23 -11.16
CA SER A 80 -5.22 3.65 -10.84
C SER A 80 -4.18 3.99 -9.78
N TRP A 81 -3.47 5.09 -9.95
CA TRP A 81 -2.43 5.51 -9.01
C TRP A 81 -2.39 7.02 -8.86
N GLY A 82 -1.76 7.46 -7.78
CA GLY A 82 -1.41 8.84 -7.55
C GLY A 82 -0.16 8.96 -6.71
N GLU A 83 0.41 10.17 -6.72
CA GLU A 83 1.57 10.50 -5.91
C GLU A 83 1.45 11.91 -5.34
N LYS A 84 2.13 12.13 -4.22
CA LYS A 84 2.35 13.44 -3.61
C LYS A 84 3.84 13.61 -3.39
N LYS A 85 4.47 14.32 -4.32
CA LYS A 85 5.93 14.54 -4.32
C LYS A 85 6.41 15.22 -3.04
N LYS A 86 5.65 16.18 -2.51
CA LYS A 86 6.01 16.97 -1.31
C LYS A 86 6.04 16.12 -0.03
N THR A 87 5.13 15.17 0.11
CA THR A 87 5.04 14.27 1.28
C THR A 87 5.71 12.92 1.04
N SER A 88 6.25 12.67 -0.17
CA SER A 88 6.82 11.37 -0.56
C SER A 88 5.82 10.22 -0.34
N GLN A 89 4.56 10.47 -0.71
CA GLN A 89 3.49 9.49 -0.65
C GLN A 89 3.12 9.03 -2.05
N LEU A 90 2.81 7.75 -2.18
CA LEU A 90 2.23 7.18 -3.39
C LEU A 90 1.18 6.13 -3.03
N TRP A 91 0.28 5.89 -3.98
CA TRP A 91 -0.70 4.83 -3.85
C TRP A 91 -1.08 4.28 -5.21
N LEU A 92 -1.52 3.03 -5.23
CA LEU A 92 -2.10 2.39 -6.39
C LEU A 92 -3.21 1.43 -5.96
N THR A 93 -4.26 1.36 -6.77
CA THR A 93 -5.28 0.32 -6.78
C THR A 93 -5.17 -0.39 -8.12
N MET A 94 -5.12 -1.72 -8.12
CA MET A 94 -5.00 -2.51 -9.33
C MET A 94 -6.01 -3.64 -9.31
N ALA A 95 -6.58 -3.94 -10.47
CA ALA A 95 -7.60 -4.95 -10.68
C ALA A 95 -7.20 -5.75 -11.93
N ALA A 96 -7.17 -7.07 -11.81
CA ALA A 96 -6.89 -7.98 -12.91
C ALA A 96 -8.04 -8.96 -13.11
N PHE A 97 -8.32 -9.23 -14.37
CA PHE A 97 -9.46 -9.99 -14.84
C PHE A 97 -9.02 -11.33 -15.41
N ASP A 98 -9.90 -12.30 -15.32
CA ASP A 98 -9.79 -13.52 -16.11
C ASP A 98 -10.07 -13.23 -17.59
N GLU A 99 -9.29 -13.82 -18.50
CA GLU A 99 -9.44 -13.61 -19.94
C GLU A 99 -10.62 -14.40 -20.53
N GLU A 100 -11.06 -15.49 -19.89
CA GLU A 100 -12.16 -16.33 -20.36
C GLU A 100 -13.51 -15.78 -19.87
N ASP A 101 -13.59 -15.50 -18.56
CA ASP A 101 -14.85 -15.09 -17.92
C ASP A 101 -15.03 -13.57 -17.82
N PHE A 102 -13.99 -12.77 -18.10
CA PHE A 102 -13.96 -11.31 -17.96
C PHE A 102 -14.38 -10.80 -16.56
N THR A 103 -14.27 -11.66 -15.55
CA THR A 103 -14.58 -11.32 -14.16
C THR A 103 -13.31 -11.02 -13.37
N LEU A 104 -13.43 -10.16 -12.37
CA LEU A 104 -12.30 -9.81 -11.51
C LEU A 104 -11.81 -11.03 -10.71
N THR A 105 -10.58 -11.46 -10.95
CA THR A 105 -9.95 -12.56 -10.20
C THR A 105 -8.93 -12.07 -9.19
N ARG A 106 -8.37 -10.87 -9.38
CA ARG A 106 -7.35 -10.34 -8.48
C ARG A 106 -7.53 -8.84 -8.29
N LYS A 107 -7.35 -8.37 -7.07
CA LYS A 107 -7.26 -6.94 -6.78
C LYS A 107 -6.19 -6.66 -5.74
N TYR A 108 -5.58 -5.49 -5.86
CA TYR A 108 -4.47 -5.05 -5.05
C TYR A 108 -4.67 -3.59 -4.66
N PHE A 109 -4.24 -3.26 -3.46
CA PHE A 109 -4.07 -1.89 -3.02
C PHE A 109 -2.71 -1.76 -2.35
N LEU A 110 -1.93 -0.77 -2.77
CA LEU A 110 -0.68 -0.38 -2.13
C LEU A 110 -0.74 1.12 -1.82
N ALA A 111 -0.35 1.48 -0.60
CA ALA A 111 -0.07 2.87 -0.22
C ALA A 111 1.25 2.92 0.54
N VAL A 112 2.09 3.89 0.19
CA VAL A 112 3.41 4.11 0.79
C VAL A 112 3.53 5.55 1.23
N ASP A 113 4.02 5.76 2.45
CA ASP A 113 4.43 7.02 3.04
C ASP A 113 5.90 6.88 3.49
N GLU A 114 6.82 7.28 2.61
CA GLU A 114 8.26 7.14 2.87
C GLU A 114 8.75 8.08 3.97
N LYS A 115 8.11 9.24 4.10
CA LYS A 115 8.49 10.30 5.03
C LYS A 115 7.28 10.71 5.88
N PRO A 116 6.95 9.93 6.94
CA PRO A 116 5.85 10.24 7.85
C PRO A 116 6.18 11.39 8.83
N TRP A 117 6.92 12.41 8.39
CA TRP A 117 7.40 13.55 9.19
C TRP A 117 6.50 14.78 8.98
N HIS A 118 5.21 14.55 8.71
CA HIS A 118 4.21 15.58 8.50
C HIS A 118 3.17 15.59 9.63
N LEU A 119 2.54 16.75 9.84
CA LEU A 119 1.48 16.92 10.84
C LEU A 119 0.28 16.05 10.45
N GLY A 120 -0.01 15.03 11.25
CA GLY A 120 -1.07 14.06 10.97
C GLY A 120 -0.60 12.74 10.38
N ALA A 121 0.71 12.50 10.28
CA ALA A 121 1.25 11.20 9.91
C ALA A 121 0.76 10.08 10.86
N GLU A 122 0.29 9.00 10.26
CA GLU A 122 -0.36 7.89 10.98
C GLU A 122 0.67 6.99 11.68
N GLY A 123 1.94 7.12 11.30
CA GLY A 123 3.04 6.26 11.73
C GLY A 123 3.11 4.94 10.98
N GLN A 124 2.03 4.53 10.30
CA GLN A 124 2.09 3.47 9.30
C GLN A 124 2.73 4.04 8.02
N LYS A 125 3.68 3.30 7.45
CA LYS A 125 4.51 3.70 6.31
C LYS A 125 4.16 2.95 5.04
N LEU A 126 3.64 1.73 5.16
CA LEU A 126 3.22 0.95 4.01
C LEU A 126 1.96 0.17 4.36
N ARG A 127 1.05 0.12 3.40
CA ARG A 127 -0.11 -0.76 3.36
C ARG A 127 -0.08 -1.52 2.05
N PHE A 128 -0.19 -2.84 2.12
CA PHE A 128 -0.51 -3.66 0.97
C PHE A 128 -1.68 -4.57 1.33
N ASP A 129 -2.71 -4.58 0.50
CA ASP A 129 -3.84 -5.50 0.60
C ASP A 129 -4.02 -6.16 -0.75
N SER A 130 -4.28 -7.46 -0.76
CA SER A 130 -4.68 -8.15 -1.97
C SER A 130 -5.73 -9.21 -1.69
N GLU A 131 -6.60 -9.40 -2.68
CA GLU A 131 -7.52 -10.53 -2.77
C GLU A 131 -7.27 -11.22 -4.12
N VAL A 132 -7.00 -12.53 -4.06
CA VAL A 132 -6.59 -13.32 -5.22
C VAL A 132 -7.40 -14.61 -5.23
N VAL A 133 -8.15 -14.85 -6.31
CA VAL A 133 -8.73 -16.17 -6.58
C VAL A 133 -7.57 -17.15 -6.83
N LEU A 134 -7.56 -18.24 -6.08
CA LEU A 134 -6.55 -19.28 -6.20
C LEU A 134 -6.93 -20.26 -7.30
N ASP A 135 -5.98 -20.53 -8.19
CA ASP A 135 -6.11 -21.56 -9.21
C ASP A 135 -6.35 -22.94 -8.56
N GLU A 136 -7.19 -23.77 -9.17
CA GLU A 136 -7.47 -25.13 -8.68
C GLU A 136 -6.18 -25.96 -8.54
N ALA A 137 -5.20 -25.72 -9.43
CA ALA A 137 -3.88 -26.36 -9.37
C ALA A 137 -3.17 -26.07 -8.03
N VAL A 138 -3.22 -24.83 -7.54
CA VAL A 138 -2.59 -24.44 -6.26
C VAL A 138 -3.34 -25.04 -5.07
N LEU A 139 -4.66 -25.24 -5.18
CA LEU A 139 -5.48 -25.79 -4.11
C LEU A 139 -5.39 -27.32 -3.99
N SER A 140 -5.26 -27.99 -5.14
CA SER A 140 -5.24 -29.45 -5.27
C SER A 140 -3.84 -30.07 -5.20
N GLU A 141 -2.78 -29.27 -5.26
CA GLU A 141 -1.40 -29.75 -5.12
C GLU A 141 -1.19 -30.46 -3.76
N PRO A 142 -0.56 -31.65 -3.73
CA PRO A 142 -0.34 -32.40 -2.50
C PRO A 142 0.83 -31.81 -1.70
N TYR A 143 0.56 -30.76 -0.92
CA TYR A 143 1.58 -30.17 -0.04
C TYR A 143 1.94 -31.08 1.14
N PRO A 144 3.21 -31.06 1.59
CA PRO A 144 3.63 -31.81 2.78
C PRO A 144 2.89 -31.41 4.06
N ASN A 145 2.48 -30.14 4.18
CA ASN A 145 1.72 -29.60 5.30
C ASN A 145 1.09 -28.24 4.93
N GLU A 146 0.21 -27.72 5.80
CA GLU A 146 -0.46 -26.43 5.62
C GLU A 146 0.50 -25.23 5.57
N ASN A 147 1.67 -25.30 6.22
CA ASN A 147 2.63 -24.21 6.17
C ASN A 147 3.25 -24.07 4.77
N GLU A 148 3.61 -25.19 4.13
CA GLU A 148 4.09 -25.20 2.75
C GLU A 148 3.02 -24.68 1.78
N LYS A 149 1.75 -25.08 1.98
CA LYS A 149 0.61 -24.56 1.19
C LYS A 149 0.49 -23.03 1.30
N ARG A 150 0.62 -22.47 2.51
CA ARG A 150 0.57 -21.00 2.73
C ARG A 150 1.74 -20.28 2.05
N ILE A 151 2.94 -20.87 2.07
CA ILE A 151 4.11 -20.32 1.37
C ILE A 151 3.90 -20.36 -0.15
N ALA A 152 3.34 -21.45 -0.67
CA ALA A 152 3.01 -21.58 -2.08
C ALA A 152 1.97 -20.53 -2.52
N ILE A 153 0.92 -20.32 -1.72
CA ILE A 153 -0.09 -19.27 -1.97
C ILE A 153 0.54 -17.88 -2.03
N LEU A 154 1.42 -17.53 -1.09
CA LEU A 154 2.13 -16.24 -1.11
C LEU A 154 3.06 -16.12 -2.32
N THR A 155 3.73 -17.21 -2.70
CA THR A 155 4.63 -17.24 -3.88
C THR A 155 3.82 -17.00 -5.15
N LYS A 156 2.73 -17.75 -5.36
CA LYS A 156 1.83 -17.55 -6.50
C LYS A 156 1.22 -16.14 -6.51
N SER A 157 0.86 -15.59 -5.35
CA SER A 157 0.32 -14.24 -5.27
C SER A 157 1.34 -13.17 -5.67
N LEU A 158 2.62 -13.37 -5.32
CA LEU A 158 3.73 -12.52 -5.79
C LEU A 158 3.91 -12.63 -7.30
N ASP A 159 3.89 -13.83 -7.85
CA ASP A 159 4.02 -14.05 -9.30
C ASP A 159 2.86 -13.41 -10.07
N ASN A 160 1.62 -13.62 -9.61
CA ASN A 160 0.45 -12.95 -10.19
C ASN A 160 0.56 -11.42 -10.13
N PHE A 161 0.99 -10.85 -8.98
CA PHE A 161 1.19 -9.41 -8.86
C PHE A 161 2.24 -8.89 -9.84
N ARG A 162 3.34 -9.64 -10.06
CA ARG A 162 4.39 -9.28 -11.01
C ARG A 162 3.88 -9.29 -12.44
N ASP A 163 3.16 -10.33 -12.81
CA ASP A 163 2.59 -10.46 -14.15
C ASP A 163 1.60 -9.32 -14.40
N ASP A 164 0.70 -9.05 -13.45
CA ASP A 164 -0.30 -7.99 -13.56
C ASP A 164 0.35 -6.60 -13.66
N ILE A 165 1.31 -6.28 -12.79
CA ILE A 165 1.95 -4.95 -12.78
C ILE A 165 2.85 -4.73 -14.00
N MET A 166 3.42 -5.80 -14.58
CA MET A 166 4.22 -5.71 -15.81
C MET A 166 3.42 -5.15 -16.99
N GLN A 167 2.11 -5.40 -17.02
CA GLN A 167 1.23 -4.93 -18.11
C GLN A 167 0.99 -3.42 -18.08
N VAL A 168 1.11 -2.78 -16.91
CA VAL A 168 0.77 -1.35 -16.70
C VAL A 168 1.96 -0.49 -16.25
N ARG A 169 3.06 -1.09 -15.76
CA ARG A 169 4.17 -0.34 -15.13
C ARG A 169 4.87 0.66 -16.05
N GLN A 170 4.86 0.44 -17.37
CA GLN A 170 5.57 1.30 -18.32
C GLN A 170 4.96 2.71 -18.40
N ASP A 171 3.70 2.85 -17.96
CA ASP A 171 2.98 4.11 -18.02
C ASP A 171 3.39 5.10 -16.92
N SER A 172 4.04 4.61 -15.85
CA SER A 172 4.43 5.50 -14.75
C SER A 172 5.58 4.98 -13.89
N LYS A 173 6.50 5.89 -13.55
CA LYS A 173 7.51 5.69 -12.51
C LYS A 173 6.90 5.42 -11.12
N VAL A 174 5.68 5.88 -10.87
CA VAL A 174 4.97 5.63 -9.60
C VAL A 174 4.55 4.17 -9.50
N LEU A 175 4.00 3.61 -10.59
CA LEU A 175 3.70 2.19 -10.67
C LEU A 175 4.96 1.35 -10.52
N ASP A 176 6.04 1.75 -11.18
CA ASP A 176 7.34 1.07 -11.07
C ASP A 176 7.88 1.05 -9.62
N ALA A 177 7.88 2.22 -8.95
CA ALA A 177 8.29 2.33 -7.55
C ALA A 177 7.38 1.50 -6.62
N GLY A 178 6.06 1.53 -6.84
CA GLY A 178 5.10 0.71 -6.10
C GLY A 178 5.35 -0.79 -6.29
N ALA A 179 5.59 -1.22 -7.53
CA ALA A 179 5.93 -2.59 -7.87
C ALA A 179 7.19 -3.07 -7.14
N MET A 180 8.25 -2.25 -7.15
CA MET A 180 9.49 -2.55 -6.45
C MET A 180 9.27 -2.72 -4.94
N MET A 181 8.51 -1.82 -4.31
CA MET A 181 8.23 -1.87 -2.88
C MET A 181 7.42 -3.11 -2.49
N ALA A 182 6.36 -3.43 -3.24
CA ALA A 182 5.55 -4.62 -3.01
C ALA A 182 6.36 -5.91 -3.21
N ASN A 183 7.14 -5.98 -4.30
CA ASN A 183 8.00 -7.12 -4.61
C ASN A 183 9.03 -7.38 -3.50
N GLN A 184 9.81 -6.36 -3.13
CA GLN A 184 10.82 -6.49 -2.06
C GLN A 184 10.19 -6.94 -0.73
N THR A 185 9.02 -6.41 -0.41
CA THR A 185 8.30 -6.75 0.82
C THR A 185 7.86 -8.22 0.81
N LEU A 186 7.19 -8.66 -0.26
CA LEU A 186 6.71 -10.03 -0.41
C LEU A 186 7.86 -11.04 -0.49
N GLU A 187 8.91 -10.75 -1.27
CA GLU A 187 10.11 -11.58 -1.34
C GLU A 187 10.76 -11.76 0.03
N ARG A 188 10.84 -10.68 0.82
CA ARG A 188 11.39 -10.75 2.18
C ARG A 188 10.55 -11.65 3.08
N ILE A 189 9.23 -11.55 3.01
CA ILE A 189 8.31 -12.41 3.76
C ILE A 189 8.50 -13.87 3.35
N ILE A 190 8.47 -14.15 2.04
CA ILE A 190 8.66 -15.51 1.51
C ILE A 190 10.02 -16.07 1.92
N TYR A 191 11.08 -15.26 1.88
CA TYR A 191 12.42 -15.66 2.35
C TYR A 191 12.41 -16.08 3.83
N ILE A 192 11.79 -15.28 4.70
CA ILE A 192 11.68 -15.60 6.15
C ILE A 192 10.92 -16.91 6.36
N LEU A 193 9.81 -17.10 5.62
CA LEU A 193 8.99 -18.30 5.74
C LEU A 193 9.71 -19.54 5.19
N LYS A 194 10.43 -19.44 4.07
CA LYS A 194 11.23 -20.57 3.54
C LYS A 194 12.37 -20.95 4.48
N ALA A 195 12.97 -19.98 5.16
CA ALA A 195 13.99 -20.24 6.18
C ALA A 195 13.41 -20.90 7.44
N SER A 196 12.14 -20.67 7.76
CA SER A 196 11.46 -21.25 8.91
C SER A 196 9.95 -21.48 8.65
N PRO A 197 9.58 -22.57 7.95
CA PRO A 197 8.20 -22.80 7.50
C PRO A 197 7.16 -22.80 8.61
N ALA A 198 7.53 -23.20 9.83
CA ALA A 198 6.66 -23.17 10.99
C ALA A 198 6.08 -21.78 11.30
N LEU A 199 6.71 -20.68 10.85
CA LEU A 199 6.19 -19.31 11.01
C LEU A 199 4.95 -19.05 10.16
N ALA A 200 4.74 -19.78 9.06
CA ALA A 200 3.54 -19.67 8.23
C ALA A 200 2.28 -20.07 9.01
N GLY A 201 2.45 -20.85 10.08
CA GLY A 201 1.41 -21.19 11.06
C GLY A 201 0.77 -19.97 11.74
N ARG A 202 1.41 -18.79 11.68
CA ARG A 202 0.94 -17.55 12.33
C ARG A 202 0.23 -16.57 11.39
N LEU A 203 0.22 -16.84 10.08
CA LEU A 203 -0.27 -15.88 9.08
C LEU A 203 -1.80 -15.65 9.17
N ASP A 204 -2.55 -16.66 9.60
CA ASP A 204 -4.00 -16.61 9.82
C ASP A 204 -4.39 -16.10 11.22
N GLY A 205 -3.40 -15.85 12.09
CA GLY A 205 -3.63 -15.31 13.43
C GLY A 205 -4.18 -13.89 13.40
N ALA A 206 -4.88 -13.49 14.47
CA ALA A 206 -5.49 -12.16 14.62
C ALA A 206 -4.49 -10.98 14.49
N ASP A 207 -3.23 -11.22 14.86
CA ASP A 207 -2.15 -10.22 14.75
C ASP A 207 -1.20 -10.48 13.57
N GLY A 208 -1.42 -11.57 12.82
CA GLY A 208 -0.55 -12.07 11.77
C GLY A 208 0.85 -12.47 12.27
N LEU A 209 1.79 -12.53 11.34
CA LEU A 209 3.21 -12.73 11.58
C LEU A 209 3.94 -11.39 11.64
N ASP A 210 4.65 -11.15 12.75
CA ASP A 210 5.60 -10.03 12.86
C ASP A 210 6.87 -10.31 12.04
N PHE A 211 7.37 -9.28 11.35
CA PHE A 211 8.65 -9.29 10.67
C PHE A 211 9.27 -7.89 10.63
N ASP A 212 10.56 -7.81 10.32
CA ASP A 212 11.25 -6.52 10.12
C ASP A 212 11.49 -6.27 8.63
N HIS A 213 10.93 -5.16 8.12
CA HIS A 213 11.23 -4.64 6.80
C HIS A 213 12.55 -3.87 6.84
N LEU A 214 13.42 -4.12 5.86
CA LEU A 214 14.79 -3.62 5.82
C LEU A 214 14.90 -2.10 5.99
N THR A 215 14.00 -1.35 5.37
CA THR A 215 14.05 0.13 5.33
C THR A 215 12.94 0.80 6.14
N LEU A 216 11.82 0.13 6.34
CA LEU A 216 10.61 0.73 6.90
C LEU A 216 10.35 0.31 8.35
N GLY A 217 11.02 -0.75 8.83
CA GLY A 217 11.04 -1.20 10.21
C GLY A 217 9.99 -2.27 10.52
N LYS A 218 9.46 -2.24 11.75
CA LYS A 218 8.52 -3.25 12.26
C LYS A 218 7.31 -3.40 11.36
N SER A 219 6.94 -4.64 11.09
CA SER A 219 5.93 -4.99 10.10
C SER A 219 5.10 -6.19 10.54
N LYS A 220 3.90 -6.29 9.97
CA LYS A 220 2.98 -7.43 10.14
C LYS A 220 2.50 -7.90 8.77
N VAL A 221 2.43 -9.21 8.59
CA VAL A 221 1.83 -9.85 7.41
C VAL A 221 0.81 -10.89 7.86
N GLY A 222 -0.26 -11.05 7.10
CA GLY A 222 -1.22 -12.12 7.30
C GLY A 222 -1.78 -12.62 5.99
N LEU A 223 -2.27 -13.85 6.05
CA LEU A 223 -2.89 -14.58 4.96
C LEU A 223 -4.10 -15.32 5.55
N THR A 224 -5.27 -15.09 4.96
CA THR A 224 -6.45 -15.94 5.17
C THR A 224 -6.94 -16.46 3.83
N VAL A 225 -7.57 -17.63 3.83
CA VAL A 225 -8.13 -18.24 2.62
C VAL A 225 -9.58 -18.59 2.91
N ASP A 226 -10.48 -18.11 2.09
CA ASP A 226 -11.93 -18.25 2.24
C ASP A 226 -12.56 -18.36 0.85
N ASP A 227 -13.37 -19.38 0.59
CA ASP A 227 -13.99 -19.66 -0.72
C ASP A 227 -13.00 -19.56 -1.91
N ASN A 228 -11.83 -20.20 -1.78
CA ASN A 228 -10.74 -20.17 -2.76
C ASN A 228 -10.16 -18.77 -3.03
N VAL A 229 -10.45 -17.78 -2.18
CA VAL A 229 -9.88 -16.44 -2.25
C VAL A 229 -8.84 -16.27 -1.15
N ALA A 230 -7.59 -16.07 -1.53
CA ALA A 230 -6.54 -15.67 -0.63
C ALA A 230 -6.61 -14.16 -0.37
N ARG A 231 -6.71 -13.77 0.91
CA ARG A 231 -6.62 -12.38 1.36
C ARG A 231 -5.28 -12.17 2.04
N ILE A 232 -4.44 -11.32 1.47
CA ILE A 232 -3.13 -10.99 2.01
C ILE A 232 -3.17 -9.54 2.52
N LYS A 233 -2.67 -9.33 3.73
CA LYS A 233 -2.50 -7.99 4.30
C LYS A 233 -1.08 -7.83 4.78
N ILE A 234 -0.43 -6.74 4.38
CA ILE A 234 0.88 -6.33 4.88
C ILE A 234 0.78 -4.89 5.39
N ARG A 235 1.34 -4.66 6.57
CA ARG A 235 1.36 -3.36 7.23
C ARG A 235 2.77 -3.13 7.75
N ILE A 236 3.33 -1.95 7.50
CA ILE A 236 4.67 -1.58 7.98
C ILE A 236 4.63 -0.26 8.72
N GLY A 237 5.39 -0.15 9.81
CA GLY A 237 5.46 1.03 10.67
C GLY A 237 4.70 0.83 11.97
N ARG A 238 3.96 1.84 12.41
CA ARG A 238 3.13 1.78 13.63
C ARG A 238 1.82 1.04 13.34
N VAL A 239 1.88 -0.28 13.33
CA VAL A 239 0.71 -1.15 13.10
C VAL A 239 0.01 -1.44 14.43
N LYS A 240 -1.27 -1.10 14.56
CA LYS A 240 -2.08 -1.42 15.75
C LYS A 240 -2.82 -2.75 15.62
N TRP A 241 -3.33 -3.05 14.43
CA TRP A 241 -4.12 -4.23 14.12
C TRP A 241 -3.87 -4.61 12.65
N LEU A 242 -3.93 -5.90 12.33
CA LEU A 242 -3.81 -6.35 10.95
C LEU A 242 -5.18 -6.54 10.28
N TRP A 243 -6.09 -7.23 10.96
CA TRP A 243 -7.37 -7.68 10.38
C TRP A 243 -8.59 -6.81 10.67
N LYS A 244 -8.44 -5.63 11.28
CA LYS A 244 -9.62 -4.81 11.62
C LYS A 244 -10.50 -4.57 10.39
N GLU A 245 -11.77 -4.89 10.55
CA GLU A 245 -12.81 -4.57 9.58
C GLU A 245 -12.94 -3.04 9.50
N GLU A 246 -12.91 -2.51 8.28
CA GLU A 246 -13.08 -1.09 7.97
C GLU A 246 -14.51 -0.78 7.53
#